data_AF-A0A1W9PSF0-F1
#
_entry.id   AF-A0A1W9PSF0-F1
#
_cell.length_a   1.000
_cell.length_b   1.000
_cell.length_c   1.000
_cell.angle_alpha   90.00
_cell.angle_beta   90.00
_cell.angle_gamma   90.00
#
_symmetry.space_group_name_H-M   'P 1'
#
loop_
_entity.id
_entity.type
_entity.pdbx_description
1 polymer ?
#
loop_
_entity_poly.entity_id
_entity_poly.type
_entity_poly.pdbx_seq_one_letter_code
_entity_poly.pdbx_strand_id
1 'polypeptide(L)'
;HAADLGLIVKGYFMIGFPGETVREMKETIALAVRSRLDLAHFFTVIPFEGTELARLASDTYPGIMSEIATHYLPEKPFYQEATGYNLNRLQKFAYFRFYTPVRILRTFYKIPRKMHRIRRWASFAIDVLRA
;
A
#
# COMPACT_ATOMS: atom_id res chain seq x y z
N HIS A 1 16.39 5.23 -16.70
CA HIS A 1 15.66 5.51 -15.44
C HIS A 1 16.55 5.17 -14.23
N ALA A 2 16.26 5.69 -13.03
CA ALA A 2 17.06 5.44 -11.81
C ALA A 2 17.33 3.94 -11.52
N ALA A 3 16.37 3.06 -11.84
CA ALA A 3 16.49 1.62 -11.67
C ALA A 3 17.58 0.97 -12.55
N ASP A 4 17.91 1.58 -13.69
CA ASP A 4 18.93 1.11 -14.63
C ASP A 4 20.34 1.55 -14.19
N LEU A 5 20.44 2.53 -13.30
CA LEU A 5 21.71 3.07 -12.76
C LEU A 5 22.20 2.30 -11.51
N GLY A 6 21.64 1.11 -11.23
CA GLY A 6 21.98 0.31 -10.06
C GLY A 6 21.36 0.79 -8.74
N LEU A 7 20.57 1.86 -8.76
CA LEU A 7 19.87 2.33 -7.56
C LEU A 7 18.75 1.36 -7.15
N ILE A 8 18.54 1.27 -5.84
CA ILE A 8 17.39 0.59 -5.25
C ILE A 8 16.23 1.58 -5.24
N VAL A 9 15.22 1.34 -6.06
CA VAL A 9 14.08 2.27 -6.19
C VAL A 9 12.86 1.68 -5.48
N LYS A 10 12.27 2.47 -4.58
CA LYS A 10 11.04 2.13 -3.87
C LYS A 10 9.90 3.04 -4.30
N GLY A 11 8.76 2.46 -4.63
CA GLY A 11 7.51 3.19 -4.84
C GLY A 11 6.62 3.14 -3.59
N TYR A 12 5.83 4.19 -3.43
CA TYR A 12 4.78 4.28 -2.44
C TYR A 12 3.47 4.51 -3.18
N PHE A 13 2.49 3.66 -2.91
CA PHE A 13 1.18 3.68 -3.53
C PHE A 13 0.13 3.78 -2.44
N MET A 14 -0.94 4.48 -2.73
CA MET A 14 -2.08 4.64 -1.84
C MET A 14 -3.31 4.13 -2.57
N ILE A 15 -4.18 3.41 -1.87
CA ILE A 15 -5.43 2.86 -2.39
C ILE A 15 -6.55 3.03 -1.35
N GLY A 16 -7.78 3.12 -1.82
CA GLY A 16 -8.97 3.32 -1.00
C GLY A 16 -9.27 4.80 -0.74
N PHE A 17 -9.00 5.66 -1.71
CA PHE A 17 -9.47 7.05 -1.65
C PHE A 17 -11.01 7.10 -1.65
N PRO A 18 -11.63 8.14 -1.05
CA PRO A 18 -13.07 8.30 -1.14
C PRO A 18 -13.54 8.36 -2.60
N GLY A 19 -14.53 7.52 -2.96
CA GLY A 19 -15.04 7.43 -4.32
C GLY A 19 -14.18 6.59 -5.29
N GLU A 20 -12.98 6.16 -4.90
CA GLU A 20 -12.13 5.31 -5.74
C GLU A 20 -12.75 3.92 -5.92
N THR A 21 -12.86 3.46 -7.15
CA THR A 21 -13.43 2.14 -7.46
C THR A 21 -12.41 1.02 -7.26
N VAL A 22 -12.90 -0.20 -7.03
CA VAL A 22 -12.06 -1.43 -6.99
C VAL A 22 -11.27 -1.62 -8.30
N ARG A 23 -11.81 -1.14 -9.43
CA ARG A 23 -11.12 -1.18 -10.71
C ARG A 23 -9.92 -0.23 -10.73
N GLU A 24 -10.09 1.02 -10.32
CA GLU A 24 -9.00 2.02 -10.27
C GLU A 24 -7.89 1.58 -9.31
N MET A 25 -8.24 1.06 -8.13
CA MET A 25 -7.24 0.49 -7.22
C MET A 25 -6.43 -0.65 -7.86
N LYS A 26 -7.09 -1.52 -8.63
CA LYS A 26 -6.41 -2.59 -9.38
C LYS A 26 -5.53 -2.05 -10.50
N GLU A 27 -5.91 -0.96 -11.14
CA GLU A 27 -5.10 -0.28 -12.15
C GLU A 27 -3.84 0.34 -11.51
N THR A 28 -3.96 0.95 -10.33
CA THR A 28 -2.82 1.41 -9.50
C THR A 28 -1.88 0.26 -9.14
N ILE A 29 -2.42 -0.88 -8.72
CA ILE A 29 -1.62 -2.08 -8.43
C ILE A 29 -0.94 -2.59 -9.71
N ALA A 30 -1.65 -2.62 -10.84
CA ALA A 30 -1.09 -3.06 -12.12
C ALA A 30 0.04 -2.14 -12.59
N LEU A 31 -0.09 -0.83 -12.40
CA LEU A 31 0.98 0.14 -12.64
C LEU A 31 2.22 -0.18 -11.81
N ALA A 32 2.04 -0.39 -10.49
CA ALA A 32 3.13 -0.78 -9.60
C ALA A 32 3.80 -2.09 -10.05
N VAL A 33 3.01 -3.11 -10.38
CA VAL A 33 3.50 -4.43 -10.80
C VAL A 33 4.28 -4.37 -12.10
N ARG A 34 3.85 -3.57 -13.09
CA ARG A 34 4.54 -3.39 -14.38
C ARG A 34 5.79 -2.52 -14.27
N SER A 35 5.93 -1.74 -13.21
CA SER A 35 7.07 -0.86 -13.01
C SER A 35 8.40 -1.62 -12.83
N ARG A 36 9.52 -0.93 -13.09
CA ARG A 36 10.86 -1.44 -12.79
C ARG A 36 11.28 -1.25 -11.32
N LEU A 37 10.38 -0.83 -10.43
CA LEU A 37 10.67 -0.64 -9.00
C LEU A 37 11.19 -1.94 -8.36
N ASP A 38 12.09 -1.78 -7.39
CA ASP A 38 12.69 -2.88 -6.63
C ASP A 38 11.86 -3.22 -5.39
N LEU A 39 11.20 -2.20 -4.83
CA LEU A 39 10.37 -2.28 -3.64
C LEU A 39 9.09 -1.48 -3.85
N ALA A 40 8.01 -1.89 -3.21
CA ALA A 40 6.78 -1.12 -3.12
C ALA A 40 6.18 -1.22 -1.72
N HIS A 41 5.47 -0.17 -1.34
CA HIS A 41 4.59 -0.17 -0.19
C HIS A 41 3.22 0.34 -0.64
N PHE A 42 2.17 -0.39 -0.27
CA PHE A 42 0.79 -0.05 -0.55
C PHE A 42 0.13 0.37 0.76
N PHE A 43 -0.26 1.63 0.87
CA PHE A 43 -0.98 2.17 2.02
C PHE A 43 -2.47 2.18 1.74
N THR A 44 -3.27 1.93 2.78
CA THR A 44 -4.69 2.27 2.77
C THR A 44 -4.83 3.72 3.18
N VAL A 45 -5.63 4.48 2.45
CA VAL A 45 -5.82 5.90 2.73
C VAL A 45 -6.56 6.08 4.06
N ILE A 46 -6.07 7.02 4.86
CA ILE A 46 -6.68 7.45 6.11
C ILE A 46 -7.03 8.94 5.95
N PRO A 47 -8.32 9.31 5.87
CA PRO A 47 -8.72 10.71 5.93
C PRO A 47 -8.49 11.20 7.36
N PHE A 48 -7.56 12.13 7.57
CA PHE A 48 -7.32 12.74 8.87
C PHE A 48 -8.15 14.00 9.06
N GLU A 49 -8.66 14.22 10.27
CA GLU A 49 -9.50 15.38 10.58
C GLU A 49 -8.78 16.70 10.23
N GLY A 50 -9.53 17.65 9.69
CA GLY A 50 -8.99 18.94 9.25
C GLY A 50 -8.30 18.93 7.88
N THR A 51 -8.11 17.77 7.24
CA THR A 51 -7.57 17.68 5.87
C THR A 51 -8.65 17.81 4.79
N GLU A 52 -8.27 18.23 3.58
CA GLU A 52 -9.16 18.24 2.42
C GLU A 52 -9.69 16.83 2.10
N LEU A 53 -8.88 15.80 2.33
CA LEU A 53 -9.26 14.41 2.15
C LEU A 53 -10.38 13.98 3.10
N ALA A 54 -10.38 14.49 4.34
CA ALA A 54 -11.49 14.25 5.27
C ALA A 54 -12.77 14.97 4.84
N ARG A 55 -12.68 16.17 4.28
CA ARG A 55 -13.85 16.85 3.71
C ARG A 55 -14.44 16.03 2.56
N LEU A 56 -13.60 15.61 1.61
CA LEU A 56 -14.01 14.75 0.50
C LEU A 56 -14.63 13.43 0.98
N ALA A 57 -14.04 12.80 2.00
CA ALA A 57 -14.57 11.58 2.60
C ALA A 57 -15.97 11.78 3.19
N SER A 58 -16.18 12.90 3.87
CA SER A 58 -17.45 13.27 4.52
C SER A 58 -18.54 13.56 3.49
N ASP A 59 -18.19 14.25 2.42
CA ASP A 59 -19.11 14.57 1.31
C ASP A 59 -19.49 13.30 0.53
N THR A 60 -18.56 12.37 0.35
CA THR A 60 -18.78 11.13 -0.42
C THR A 60 -19.56 10.09 0.39
N TYR A 61 -19.30 9.98 1.70
CA TYR A 61 -19.91 8.99 2.59
C TYR A 61 -20.45 9.65 3.86
N PRO A 62 -21.60 10.34 3.79
CA PRO A 62 -22.20 10.98 4.94
C PRO A 62 -22.60 9.94 5.99
N GLY A 63 -22.09 10.09 7.23
CA GLY A 63 -22.44 9.23 8.37
C GLY A 63 -21.33 8.33 8.91
N ILE A 64 -20.18 8.26 8.23
CA ILE A 64 -19.02 7.45 8.66
C ILE A 64 -18.00 8.29 9.45
N MET A 65 -18.34 9.57 9.63
CA MET A 65 -17.50 10.63 10.13
C MET A 65 -17.26 10.60 11.65
N SER A 66 -17.93 9.74 12.42
CA SER A 66 -17.90 9.86 13.88
C SER A 66 -16.57 9.46 14.52
N GLU A 67 -15.69 8.77 13.79
CA GLU A 67 -14.34 8.43 14.26
C GLU A 67 -13.29 8.64 13.14
N ILE A 68 -13.28 9.82 12.52
CA ILE A 68 -12.17 10.20 11.61
C ILE A 68 -10.86 9.98 12.37
N ALA A 69 -10.08 9.02 11.88
CA ALA A 69 -9.07 8.31 12.64
C ALA A 69 -8.05 9.23 13.32
N THR A 70 -8.11 9.31 14.64
CA THR A 70 -7.02 9.81 15.50
C THR A 70 -5.83 8.85 15.56
N HIS A 71 -5.96 7.64 14.99
CA HIS A 71 -4.95 6.60 15.01
C HIS A 71 -4.36 6.33 13.61
N TYR A 72 -3.02 6.33 13.53
CA TYR A 72 -2.25 6.00 12.32
C TYR A 72 -2.37 4.53 11.87
N LEU A 73 -2.91 3.65 12.72
CA LEU A 73 -3.08 2.22 12.48
C LEU A 73 -4.48 1.76 12.94
N PRO A 74 -5.55 2.14 12.23
CA PRO A 74 -6.89 1.69 12.58
C PRO A 74 -7.02 0.18 12.32
N GLU A 75 -7.81 -0.53 13.15
CA GLU A 75 -8.05 -1.97 12.97
C GLU A 75 -8.70 -2.29 11.63
N LYS A 76 -9.47 -1.34 11.07
CA LYS A 76 -10.10 -1.45 9.76
C LYS A 76 -9.78 -0.21 8.91
N PRO A 77 -9.48 -0.38 7.61
CA PRO A 77 -9.34 0.76 6.72
C PRO A 77 -10.65 1.54 6.57
N PHE A 78 -10.56 2.88 6.53
CA PHE A 78 -11.69 3.77 6.27
C PHE A 78 -12.55 3.30 5.08
N TYR A 79 -11.91 2.99 3.95
CA TYR A 79 -12.63 2.56 2.74
C TYR A 79 -13.46 1.29 2.96
N GLN A 80 -12.98 0.37 3.82
CA GLN A 80 -13.69 -0.87 4.13
C GLN A 80 -14.90 -0.61 5.02
N GLU A 81 -14.80 0.33 5.95
CA GLU A 81 -15.95 0.82 6.72
C GLU A 81 -16.94 1.56 5.81
N ALA A 82 -16.43 2.34 4.86
CA ALA A 82 -17.23 3.13 3.93
C ALA A 82 -18.03 2.34 2.91
N THR A 83 -17.45 1.27 2.40
CA THR A 83 -18.01 0.54 1.25
C THR A 83 -18.34 -0.92 1.54
N GLY A 84 -17.94 -1.42 2.72
CA GLY A 84 -17.98 -2.85 3.05
C GLY A 84 -16.96 -3.70 2.28
N TYR A 85 -16.17 -3.12 1.37
CA TYR A 85 -15.20 -3.85 0.58
C TYR A 85 -13.93 -4.16 1.39
N ASN A 86 -13.50 -5.41 1.38
CA ASN A 86 -12.30 -5.84 2.11
C ASN A 86 -11.01 -5.33 1.44
N LEU A 87 -10.57 -4.14 1.85
CA LEU A 87 -9.39 -3.49 1.30
C LEU A 87 -8.09 -4.19 1.72
N ASN A 88 -8.03 -4.78 2.91
CA ASN A 88 -6.86 -5.55 3.37
C ASN A 88 -6.55 -6.72 2.42
N ARG A 89 -7.59 -7.43 1.95
CA ARG A 89 -7.41 -8.52 0.97
C ARG A 89 -6.81 -8.00 -0.34
N LEU A 90 -7.23 -6.84 -0.82
CA LEU A 90 -6.68 -6.23 -2.03
C LEU A 90 -5.24 -5.74 -1.83
N GLN A 91 -4.92 -5.17 -0.67
CA GLN A 91 -3.58 -4.76 -0.30
C GLN A 91 -2.61 -5.96 -0.23
N LYS A 92 -3.02 -7.06 0.42
CA LYS A 92 -2.26 -8.33 0.42
C LYS A 92 -2.04 -8.85 -1.01
N PHE A 93 -3.08 -8.82 -1.84
CA PHE A 93 -2.97 -9.19 -3.24
C PHE A 93 -1.97 -8.31 -3.99
N ALA A 94 -1.94 -7.01 -3.73
CA ALA A 94 -0.97 -6.08 -4.30
C ALA A 94 0.47 -6.50 -3.96
N TYR A 95 0.74 -6.78 -2.68
CA TYR A 95 2.05 -7.25 -2.23
C TYR A 95 2.45 -8.57 -2.89
N PHE A 96 1.55 -9.55 -2.93
CA PHE A 96 1.79 -10.84 -3.56
C PHE A 96 2.11 -10.71 -5.06
N ARG A 97 1.38 -9.84 -5.78
CA ARG A 97 1.62 -9.63 -7.22
C ARG A 97 2.86 -8.79 -7.50
N PHE A 98 3.23 -7.89 -6.58
CA PHE A 98 4.42 -7.06 -6.75
C PHE A 98 5.71 -7.84 -6.46
N TYR A 99 5.78 -8.60 -5.37
CA TYR A 99 7.01 -9.27 -4.95
C TYR A 99 7.20 -10.66 -5.60
N THR A 100 7.46 -10.67 -6.91
CA THR A 100 7.79 -11.91 -7.63
C THR A 100 9.21 -12.41 -7.29
N PRO A 101 9.49 -13.74 -7.44
CA PRO A 101 10.83 -14.28 -7.16
C PRO A 101 11.95 -13.57 -7.94
N VAL A 102 11.70 -13.23 -9.21
CA VAL A 102 12.65 -12.50 -10.07
C VAL A 102 12.93 -11.10 -9.50
N ARG A 103 11.89 -10.36 -9.09
CA ARG A 103 12.05 -9.02 -8.50
C ARG A 103 12.78 -9.08 -7.17
N ILE A 104 12.42 -10.05 -6.31
CA ILE A 104 13.08 -10.31 -5.03
C ILE A 104 14.58 -10.56 -5.22
N LEU A 105 14.95 -11.48 -6.11
CA LEU A 105 16.35 -11.80 -6.39
C LEU A 105 17.10 -10.58 -6.91
N ARG A 106 16.54 -9.87 -7.91
CA ARG A 106 17.14 -8.65 -8.46
C ARG A 106 17.41 -7.61 -7.37
N THR A 107 16.44 -7.38 -6.49
CA THR A 107 16.57 -6.44 -5.37
C THR A 107 17.64 -6.91 -4.38
N PHE A 108 17.73 -8.22 -4.10
CA PHE A 108 18.74 -8.79 -3.21
C PHE A 108 20.18 -8.62 -3.72
N TYR A 109 20.39 -8.70 -5.03
CA TYR A 109 21.72 -8.48 -5.63
C TYR A 109 22.16 -7.02 -5.56
N LYS A 110 21.23 -6.05 -5.62
CA LYS A 110 21.53 -4.62 -5.47
C LYS A 110 21.89 -4.21 -4.03
N ILE A 111 21.53 -5.01 -3.03
CA ILE A 111 21.72 -4.66 -1.61
C ILE A 111 23.14 -5.03 -1.15
N PRO A 112 23.94 -4.06 -0.66
CA PRO A 112 25.29 -4.33 -0.16
C PRO A 112 25.31 -5.09 1.17
N ARG A 113 24.43 -4.75 2.13
CA ARG A 113 24.34 -5.40 3.45
C ARG A 113 23.23 -6.45 3.52
N LYS A 114 23.50 -7.64 2.96
CA LYS A 114 22.52 -8.73 2.78
C LYS A 114 21.87 -9.19 4.10
N MET A 115 22.67 -9.42 5.13
CA MET A 115 22.23 -10.06 6.39
C MET A 115 21.25 -9.20 7.22
N HIS A 116 21.48 -7.88 7.28
CA HIS A 116 20.57 -6.93 7.94
C HIS A 116 19.21 -6.85 7.24
N ARG A 117 19.20 -6.96 5.91
CA ARG A 117 17.98 -6.83 5.11
C ARG A 117 17.12 -8.08 5.12
N ILE A 118 17.71 -9.27 5.23
CA ILE A 118 16.95 -10.53 5.40
C ILE A 118 16.07 -10.44 6.66
N ARG A 119 16.60 -9.95 7.79
CA ARG A 119 15.82 -9.75 9.02
C ARG A 119 14.63 -8.81 8.81
N ARG A 120 14.83 -7.66 8.16
CA ARG A 120 13.73 -6.72 7.84
C ARG A 120 12.71 -7.29 6.87
N TRP A 121 13.14 -8.10 5.90
CA TRP A 121 12.23 -8.72 4.94
C TRP A 121 11.37 -9.79 5.59
N ALA A 122 11.93 -10.55 6.53
CA ALA A 122 11.16 -11.48 7.36
C ALA A 122 10.13 -10.74 8.21
N SER A 123 10.52 -9.66 8.91
CA SER A 123 9.56 -8.82 9.66
C SER A 123 8.46 -8.27 8.76
N PHE A 124 8.82 -7.72 7.60
CA PHE A 124 7.84 -7.19 6.65
C PHE A 124 6.89 -8.26 6.11
N ALA A 125 7.38 -9.46 5.81
CA ALA A 125 6.52 -10.57 5.39
C ALA A 125 5.53 -10.95 6.50
N ILE A 126 5.97 -10.96 7.77
CA ILE A 126 5.10 -11.18 8.93
C ILE A 126 4.04 -10.07 9.03
N ASP A 127 4.43 -8.81 8.88
CA ASP A 127 3.50 -7.67 8.96
C ASP A 127 2.43 -7.73 7.85
N VAL A 128 2.81 -8.07 6.62
CA VAL A 128 1.86 -8.25 5.50
C VAL A 128 0.91 -9.42 5.73
N LEU A 129 1.36 -10.48 6.41
CA LEU A 129 0.50 -11.61 6.76
C LEU A 129 -0.46 -11.27 7.92
N ARG A 130 -0.03 -10.43 8.86
CA ARG A 130 -0.79 -10.01 10.06
C ARG A 130 -1.83 -8.91 9.80
N ALA A 131 -1.58 -7.99 8.87
CA ALA A 131 -2.57 -7.02 8.37
C ALA A 131 -3.79 -7.72 7.74
#